data_AF-A0A9D5IAR8-F1
#
_entry.id   AF-A0A9D5IAR8-F1
#
_cell.length_a   1.000
_cell.length_b   1.000
_cell.length_c   1.000
_cell.angle_alpha   90.00
_cell.angle_beta   90.00
_cell.angle_gamma   90.00
#
_symmetry.space_group_name_H-M   'P 1'
#
loop_
_entity.id
_entity.type
_entity.pdbx_description
1 polymer ?
#
loop_
_entity_poly.entity_id
_entity_poly.type
_entity_poly.pdbx_seq_one_letter_code
_entity_poly.pdbx_strand_id
1 'polypeptide(L)'
;MTPYPDRVLMVMAGALGALMAEVRTPFGAQTAGLSAALAGLLAQEWDRAAARLVEENTAVTGLLERARLIVTDEALHVRIDTVIARIPASDLRVSALRTENDELRGVLVDVHAAVDGVAGEQHELLNRLIWDELRESTRRRHLVTGR
;
A
#
# COMPACT_ATOMS: atom_id res chain seq x y z
N MET A 1 4.54 -27.39 -3.77
CA MET A 1 4.76 -26.47 -4.91
C MET A 1 4.57 -25.06 -4.40
N THR A 2 5.59 -24.20 -4.47
CA THR A 2 5.44 -22.78 -4.17
C THR A 2 4.81 -22.11 -5.40
N PRO A 3 3.58 -21.59 -5.33
CA PRO A 3 3.02 -20.85 -6.46
C PRO A 3 3.81 -19.54 -6.64
N TYR A 4 4.14 -19.22 -7.88
CA TYR A 4 4.74 -17.94 -8.29
C TYR A 4 3.68 -17.16 -9.08
N PRO A 5 2.83 -16.36 -8.40
CA PRO A 5 1.67 -15.71 -9.03
C PRO A 5 2.07 -14.79 -10.18
N ASP A 6 3.19 -14.09 -10.04
CA ASP A 6 3.85 -13.28 -11.06
C ASP A 6 4.14 -14.10 -12.32
N ARG A 7 4.74 -15.28 -12.18
CA ARG A 7 5.05 -16.17 -13.31
C ARG A 7 3.80 -16.71 -13.97
N VAL A 8 2.80 -17.11 -13.17
CA VAL A 8 1.52 -17.60 -13.71
C VAL A 8 0.84 -16.51 -14.53
N LEU A 9 0.78 -15.28 -14.01
CA LEU A 9 0.18 -14.14 -14.71
C LEU A 9 0.96 -13.75 -15.97
N MET A 10 2.30 -13.82 -15.96
CA MET A 10 3.12 -13.62 -17.16
C MET A 10 2.90 -14.70 -18.22
N VAL A 11 2.76 -15.96 -17.81
CA VAL A 11 2.43 -17.07 -18.72
C VAL A 11 1.03 -16.86 -19.33
N MET A 12 0.05 -16.44 -18.53
CA MET A 12 -1.29 -16.09 -19.03
C MET A 12 -1.24 -14.92 -20.01
N ALA A 13 -0.46 -13.88 -19.72
CA ALA A 13 -0.26 -12.75 -20.63
C ALA A 13 0.32 -13.20 -21.97
N GLY A 14 1.35 -14.05 -21.96
CA GLY A 14 1.95 -14.62 -23.17
C GLY A 14 0.97 -15.48 -23.97
N ALA A 15 0.19 -16.33 -23.30
CA ALA A 15 -0.83 -17.17 -23.93
C ALA A 15 -1.94 -16.33 -24.59
N LEU A 16 -2.42 -15.29 -23.92
CA LEU A 16 -3.40 -14.34 -24.47
C LEU A 16 -2.84 -13.58 -25.67
N GLY A 17 -1.56 -13.17 -25.62
CA GLY A 17 -0.87 -12.53 -26.74
C GLY A 17 -0.75 -13.45 -27.96
N ALA A 18 -0.39 -14.72 -27.75
CA ALA A 18 -0.35 -15.72 -28.82
C ALA A 18 -1.72 -15.97 -29.44
N LEU A 19 -2.79 -15.99 -28.62
CA LEU A 19 -4.16 -16.16 -29.10
C LEU A 19 -4.62 -15.01 -30.01
N MET A 20 -4.08 -13.79 -29.88
CA MET A 20 -4.48 -12.65 -30.72
C MET A 20 -4.40 -12.95 -32.22
N ALA A 21 -3.40 -13.71 -32.65
CA ALA A 21 -3.20 -14.08 -34.05
C ALA A 21 -4.26 -15.09 -34.57
N GLU A 22 -4.86 -15.86 -33.67
CA GLU A 22 -5.86 -16.89 -33.98
C GLU A 22 -7.30 -16.37 -33.88
N VAL A 23 -7.51 -15.18 -33.30
CA VAL A 23 -8.85 -14.59 -33.16
C VAL A 23 -9.30 -13.98 -34.49
N ARG A 24 -10.37 -14.56 -35.05
CA ARG A 24 -10.95 -14.18 -36.34
C ARG A 24 -11.52 -12.75 -36.40
N THR A 25 -11.86 -12.14 -35.26
CA THR A 25 -12.49 -10.82 -35.22
C THR A 25 -11.52 -9.76 -34.68
N PRO A 26 -11.50 -8.55 -35.26
CA PRO A 26 -10.68 -7.45 -34.72
C PRO A 26 -11.00 -7.13 -33.26
N PHE A 27 -12.29 -7.18 -32.88
CA PHE A 27 -12.73 -6.96 -31.49
C PHE A 27 -12.18 -8.02 -30.53
N GLY A 28 -12.19 -9.29 -30.92
CA GLY A 28 -11.67 -10.35 -30.07
C GLY A 28 -10.14 -10.29 -29.94
N ALA A 29 -9.43 -9.94 -31.01
CA ALA A 29 -7.99 -9.70 -30.96
C ALA A 29 -7.63 -8.52 -30.02
N GLN A 30 -8.38 -7.42 -30.08
CA GLN A 30 -8.24 -6.29 -29.16
C GLN A 30 -8.49 -6.70 -27.70
N THR A 31 -9.56 -7.47 -27.44
CA THR A 31 -9.90 -7.93 -26.10
C THR A 31 -8.79 -8.82 -25.52
N ALA A 32 -8.28 -9.76 -26.31
CA ALA A 32 -7.16 -10.62 -25.91
C ALA A 32 -5.89 -9.81 -25.61
N GLY A 33 -5.58 -8.81 -26.44
CA GLY A 33 -4.46 -7.90 -26.20
C GLY A 33 -4.59 -7.09 -24.90
N LEU A 34 -5.78 -6.56 -24.62
CA LEU A 34 -6.05 -5.87 -23.36
C LEU A 34 -5.93 -6.81 -22.16
N SER A 35 -6.49 -8.02 -22.25
CA SER A 35 -6.37 -9.02 -21.17
C SER A 35 -4.90 -9.42 -20.93
N ALA A 36 -4.10 -9.56 -21.99
CA ALA A 36 -2.67 -9.82 -21.87
C ALA A 36 -1.94 -8.69 -21.16
N ALA A 37 -2.22 -7.44 -21.54
CA ALA A 37 -1.65 -6.26 -20.89
C ALA A 37 -2.02 -6.18 -19.40
N LEU A 38 -3.29 -6.42 -19.06
CA LEU A 38 -3.77 -6.46 -17.67
C LEU A 38 -3.10 -7.57 -16.86
N ALA A 39 -2.94 -8.77 -17.42
CA ALA A 39 -2.24 -9.87 -16.76
C ALA A 39 -0.77 -9.53 -16.49
N GLY A 40 -0.09 -8.89 -17.45
CA GLY A 40 1.28 -8.39 -17.27
C GLY A 40 1.41 -7.32 -16.18
N LEU A 41 0.46 -6.37 -16.13
CA LEU A 41 0.40 -5.37 -15.05
C LEU A 41 0.16 -6.01 -13.68
N LEU A 42 -0.79 -6.96 -13.60
CA LEU A 42 -1.07 -7.68 -12.36
C LEU A 42 0.13 -8.48 -11.88
N ALA A 43 0.90 -9.10 -12.78
CA ALA A 43 2.11 -9.84 -12.41
C ALA A 43 3.12 -8.94 -11.68
N GLN A 44 3.33 -7.72 -12.19
CA GLN A 44 4.22 -6.74 -11.59
C GLN A 44 3.70 -6.23 -10.24
N GLU A 45 2.39 -6.02 -10.13
CA GLU A 45 1.78 -5.54 -8.89
C GLU A 45 1.80 -6.61 -7.80
N TRP A 46 1.59 -7.89 -8.15
CA TRP A 46 1.70 -9.00 -7.19
C TRP A 46 3.10 -9.15 -6.61
N ASP A 47 4.13 -8.94 -7.42
CA ASP A 47 5.53 -8.99 -6.97
C ASP A 47 5.86 -7.86 -5.98
N ARG A 48 5.37 -6.64 -6.26
CA ARG A 48 5.71 -5.45 -5.46
C ARG A 48 4.77 -5.19 -4.28
N ALA A 49 3.57 -5.76 -4.27
CA ALA A 49 2.51 -5.41 -3.32
C ALA A 49 2.93 -5.57 -1.85
N ALA A 50 3.51 -6.72 -1.50
CA ALA A 50 3.92 -7.00 -0.12
C ALA A 50 5.03 -6.04 0.33
N ALA A 51 6.07 -5.85 -0.50
CA ALA A 51 7.18 -4.96 -0.20
C ALA A 51 6.72 -3.52 0.04
N ARG A 52 5.83 -2.99 -0.83
CA ARG A 52 5.26 -1.64 -0.67
C ARG A 52 4.46 -1.50 0.62
N LEU A 53 3.64 -2.50 0.95
CA LEU A 53 2.83 -2.46 2.18
C LEU A 53 3.70 -2.53 3.44
N VAL A 54 4.78 -3.33 3.44
CA VAL A 54 5.74 -3.36 4.56
C VAL A 54 6.41 -1.99 4.73
N GLU A 55 6.83 -1.35 3.64
CA GLU A 55 7.43 -0.01 3.65
C GLU A 55 6.43 1.04 4.18
N GLU A 56 5.17 1.03 3.70
CA GLU A 56 4.11 1.92 4.20
C GLU A 56 3.80 1.70 5.68
N ASN A 57 3.63 0.44 6.12
CA ASN A 57 3.33 0.13 7.51
C ASN A 57 4.47 0.58 8.44
N THR A 58 5.72 0.37 8.02
CA THR A 58 6.90 0.82 8.78
C THR A 58 6.96 2.35 8.90
N ALA A 59 6.71 3.07 7.81
CA ALA A 59 6.72 4.53 7.81
C ALA A 59 5.62 5.13 8.71
N VAL A 60 4.39 4.63 8.58
CA VAL A 60 3.25 5.09 9.41
C VAL A 60 3.51 4.78 10.88
N THR A 61 4.07 3.61 11.19
CA THR A 61 4.42 3.23 12.57
C THR A 61 5.42 4.20 13.16
N GLY A 62 6.47 4.56 12.42
CA GLY A 62 7.43 5.55 12.88
C GLY A 62 6.79 6.91 13.19
N LEU A 63 5.71 7.30 12.49
CA LEU A 63 4.94 8.49 12.83
C LEU A 63 4.13 8.30 14.11
N LEU A 64 3.50 7.14 14.29
CA LEU A 64 2.71 6.84 15.49
C LEU A 64 3.59 6.74 16.75
N GLU A 65 4.80 6.20 16.66
CA GLU A 65 5.78 6.20 17.75
C GLU A 65 6.14 7.62 18.20
N ARG A 66 6.29 8.55 17.24
CA ARG A 66 6.52 9.97 17.54
C ARG A 66 5.26 10.62 18.14
N ALA A 67 4.09 10.29 17.60
CA ALA A 67 2.82 10.80 18.08
C ALA A 67 2.56 10.43 19.55
N ARG A 68 2.97 9.23 19.98
CA ARG A 68 2.89 8.77 21.37
C ARG A 68 3.59 9.71 22.37
N LEU A 69 4.57 10.49 21.93
CA LEU A 69 5.30 11.43 22.81
C LEU A 69 4.62 12.81 22.91
N ILE A 70 3.66 13.09 22.03
CA ILE A 70 3.10 14.43 21.80
C ILE A 70 1.61 14.47 22.15
N VAL A 71 0.86 13.45 21.73
CA VAL A 71 -0.57 13.33 22.00
C VAL A 71 -0.80 13.20 23.51
N THR A 72 -1.82 13.87 24.03
CA THR A 72 -2.18 13.80 25.47
C THR A 72 -3.48 13.03 25.71
N ASP A 73 -4.20 12.67 24.66
CA ASP A 73 -5.42 11.88 24.73
C ASP A 73 -5.09 10.42 25.09
N GLU A 74 -5.51 10.01 26.28
CA GLU A 74 -5.29 8.67 26.82
C GLU A 74 -5.93 7.57 25.96
N ALA A 75 -7.13 7.79 25.42
CA ALA A 75 -7.80 6.81 24.59
C ALA A 75 -7.07 6.64 23.25
N LEU A 76 -6.54 7.74 22.69
CA LEU A 76 -5.72 7.69 21.48
C LEU A 76 -4.37 7.02 21.74
N HIS A 77 -3.75 7.25 22.90
CA HIS A 77 -2.54 6.56 23.33
C HIS A 77 -2.71 5.04 23.37
N VAL A 78 -3.78 4.54 23.98
CA VAL A 78 -4.07 3.10 24.01
C VAL A 78 -4.21 2.53 22.60
N ARG A 79 -4.85 3.27 21.68
CA ARG A 79 -4.99 2.84 20.28
C ARG A 79 -3.65 2.81 19.55
N ILE A 80 -2.80 3.84 19.74
CA ILE A 80 -1.43 3.90 19.20
C ILE A 80 -0.60 2.70 19.70
N ASP A 81 -0.60 2.44 21.00
CA ASP A 81 0.16 1.33 21.59
C ASP A 81 -0.32 -0.04 21.08
N THR A 82 -1.64 -0.18 20.88
CA THR A 82 -2.23 -1.42 20.35
C THR A 82 -1.79 -1.71 18.91
N VAL A 83 -1.67 -0.69 18.06
CA VAL A 83 -1.20 -0.90 16.68
C VAL A 83 0.31 -1.09 16.61
N ILE A 84 1.10 -0.34 17.39
CA ILE A 84 2.57 -0.45 17.41
C ILE A 84 3.03 -1.81 17.95
N ALA A 85 2.33 -2.37 18.96
CA ALA A 85 2.70 -3.65 19.57
C ALA A 85 2.65 -4.85 18.58
N ARG A 86 2.05 -4.67 17.41
CA ARG A 86 1.93 -5.71 16.37
C ARG A 86 3.11 -5.73 15.40
N ILE A 87 4.18 -4.98 15.70
CA ILE A 87 5.33 -4.78 14.81
C ILE A 87 6.58 -5.45 15.39
N PRO A 88 7.36 -6.20 14.57
CA PRO A 88 7.18 -6.40 13.12
C PRO A 88 5.96 -7.27 12.78
N ALA A 89 5.44 -7.09 11.55
CA ALA A 89 4.26 -7.81 11.07
C ALA A 89 4.39 -9.33 11.27
N SER A 90 3.38 -9.94 11.89
CA SER A 90 3.35 -11.38 12.18
C SER A 90 2.89 -12.22 10.98
N ASP A 91 2.24 -11.60 9.99
CA ASP A 91 1.78 -12.23 8.74
C ASP A 91 2.15 -11.35 7.54
N LEU A 92 2.89 -11.92 6.58
CA LEU A 92 3.37 -11.24 5.38
C LEU A 92 2.43 -11.41 4.16
N ARG A 93 1.26 -12.03 4.33
CA ARG A 93 0.25 -12.09 3.27
C ARG A 93 -0.21 -10.67 2.94
N VAL A 94 -0.31 -10.35 1.65
CA VAL A 94 -0.76 -9.03 1.15
C VAL A 94 -2.10 -8.61 1.78
N SER A 95 -3.03 -9.54 1.99
CA SER A 95 -4.30 -9.25 2.65
C SER A 95 -4.13 -8.84 4.11
N ALA A 96 -3.24 -9.51 4.86
CA ALA A 96 -2.97 -9.18 6.26
C ALA A 96 -2.26 -7.83 6.37
N LEU A 97 -1.22 -7.63 5.55
CA LEU A 97 -0.49 -6.35 5.48
C LEU A 97 -1.40 -5.17 5.09
N ARG A 98 -2.40 -5.40 4.24
CA ARG A 98 -3.40 -4.38 3.88
C ARG A 98 -4.32 -4.05 5.05
N THR A 99 -4.85 -5.06 5.73
CA THR A 99 -5.67 -4.84 6.94
C THR A 99 -4.89 -4.04 7.98
N GLU A 100 -3.62 -4.39 8.20
CA GLU A 100 -2.73 -3.65 9.11
C GLU A 100 -2.52 -2.20 8.64
N ASN A 101 -2.29 -1.98 7.34
CA ASN A 101 -2.16 -0.63 6.76
C ASN A 101 -3.42 0.22 6.99
N ASP A 102 -4.59 -0.35 6.76
CA ASP A 102 -5.88 0.34 6.92
C ASP A 102 -6.10 0.74 8.39
N GLU A 103 -5.77 -0.14 9.33
CA GLU A 103 -5.85 0.15 10.76
C GLU A 103 -4.84 1.22 11.21
N LEU A 104 -3.57 1.10 10.79
CA LEU A 104 -2.53 2.09 11.07
C LEU A 104 -2.92 3.48 10.56
N ARG A 105 -3.48 3.55 9.35
CA ARG A 105 -3.97 4.80 8.76
C ARG A 105 -5.17 5.37 9.47
N GLY A 106 -6.10 4.53 9.92
CA GLY A 106 -7.20 4.96 10.76
C GLY A 106 -6.70 5.68 12.01
N VAL A 107 -5.73 5.09 12.71
CA VAL A 107 -5.10 5.73 13.89
C VAL A 107 -4.34 7.00 13.50
N LEU A 108 -3.63 7.02 12.38
CA LEU A 108 -2.92 8.21 11.90
C LEU A 108 -3.86 9.39 11.62
N VAL A 109 -5.07 9.12 11.10
CA VAL A 109 -6.10 10.15 10.88
C VAL A 109 -6.54 10.75 12.21
N ASP A 110 -6.77 9.92 13.23
CA ASP A 110 -7.14 10.39 14.56
C ASP A 110 -6.01 11.18 15.22
N VAL A 111 -4.75 10.76 15.04
CA VAL A 111 -3.56 11.52 15.45
C VAL A 111 -3.51 12.88 14.76
N HIS A 112 -3.68 12.92 13.45
CA HIS A 112 -3.67 14.16 12.70
C HIS A 112 -4.77 15.11 13.20
N ALA A 113 -5.98 14.62 13.45
CA ALA A 113 -7.07 15.40 14.02
C ALA A 113 -6.75 15.92 15.44
N ALA A 114 -6.03 15.14 16.25
CA ALA A 114 -5.65 15.54 17.61
C ALA A 114 -4.56 16.62 17.65
N VAL A 115 -3.72 16.72 16.60
CA VAL A 115 -2.62 17.71 16.54
C VAL A 115 -2.92 18.90 15.63
N ASP A 116 -3.98 18.83 14.82
CA ASP A 116 -4.38 19.91 13.93
C ASP A 116 -4.82 21.14 14.74
N GLY A 117 -4.27 22.31 14.39
CA GLY A 117 -4.52 23.57 15.08
C GLY A 117 -3.95 23.68 16.50
N VAL A 118 -3.23 22.68 17.00
CA VAL A 118 -2.56 22.74 18.32
C VAL A 118 -1.24 23.49 18.20
N ALA A 119 -1.06 24.53 19.03
CA ALA A 119 0.17 25.31 19.04
C ALA A 119 1.32 24.52 19.68
N GLY A 120 2.49 24.56 19.04
CA GLY A 120 3.72 24.01 19.58
C GLY A 120 4.62 23.41 18.50
N GLU A 121 5.93 23.63 18.62
CA GLU A 121 6.91 23.19 17.62
C GLU A 121 6.85 21.69 17.32
N GLN A 122 6.61 20.88 18.35
CA GLN A 122 6.47 19.42 18.21
C GLN A 122 5.20 19.00 17.47
N HIS A 123 4.07 19.68 17.73
CA HIS A 123 2.80 19.43 17.04
C HIS A 123 2.90 19.83 15.56
N GLU A 124 3.48 20.99 15.28
CA GLU A 124 3.72 21.46 13.91
C GLU A 124 4.67 20.55 13.13
N LEU A 125 5.75 20.08 13.78
CA LEU A 125 6.68 19.13 13.17
C LEU A 125 6.00 17.81 12.85
N LEU A 126 5.23 17.25 13.80
CA LEU A 126 4.49 16.00 13.57
C LEU A 126 3.48 16.17 12.43
N ASN A 127 2.73 17.27 12.41
CA ASN A 127 1.77 17.56 11.34
C ASN A 127 2.46 17.60 9.96
N ARG A 128 3.61 18.29 9.85
CA ARG A 128 4.40 18.30 8.60
C ARG A 128 4.85 16.89 8.18
N LEU A 129 5.36 16.09 9.12
CA LEU A 129 5.79 14.72 8.83
C LEU A 129 4.63 13.82 8.36
N ILE A 130 3.44 13.98 8.93
CA ILE A 130 2.23 13.29 8.48
C ILE A 130 1.89 13.69 7.05
N TRP A 131 1.89 14.98 6.73
CA TRP A 131 1.62 15.46 5.37
C TRP A 131 2.64 14.96 4.35
N ASP A 132 3.93 14.93 4.71
CA ASP A 132 4.99 14.42 3.83
C ASP A 132 4.81 12.93 3.56
N GLU A 133 4.46 12.13 4.56
CA GLU A 133 4.16 10.70 4.39
C GLU A 133 2.92 10.46 3.51
N LEU A 134 1.87 11.27 3.65
CA LEU A 134 0.68 11.18 2.79
C LEU A 134 1.02 11.46 1.31
N ARG A 135 1.93 12.41 1.06
CA ARG A 135 2.45 12.68 -0.30
C ARG A 135 3.28 11.49 -0.80
N GLU A 136 4.19 10.98 0.02
CA GLU A 136 5.06 9.85 -0.37
C GLU A 136 4.29 8.55 -0.58
N SER A 137 3.24 8.27 0.20
CA SER A 137 2.37 7.11 -0.05
C SER A 137 1.63 7.25 -1.38
N THR A 138 1.14 8.45 -1.72
CA THR A 138 0.56 8.71 -3.05
C THR A 138 1.59 8.48 -4.15
N ARG A 139 2.83 8.95 -3.97
CA ARG A 139 3.93 8.75 -4.94
C ARG A 139 4.28 7.27 -5.13
N ARG A 140 4.28 6.46 -4.06
CA ARG A 140 4.51 5.00 -4.11
C ARG A 140 3.39 4.23 -4.80
N ARG A 141 2.16 4.72 -4.71
CA ARG A 141 0.95 4.12 -5.30
C ARG A 141 0.71 4.55 -6.74
N HIS A 142 1.37 5.59 -7.22
CA HIS A 142 1.38 5.88 -8.65
C HIS A 142 1.92 4.65 -9.38
N LEU A 143 1.03 4.01 -10.13
CA LEU A 143 1.41 2.96 -11.06
C LEU A 143 2.50 3.54 -11.95
N VAL A 144 3.59 2.80 -12.12
CA VAL A 144 4.49 3.04 -13.24
C VAL A 144 3.73 2.57 -14.49
N THR A 145 2.69 3.30 -14.88
CA THR A 145 2.23 3.30 -16.26
C THR A 145 3.43 3.81 -17.04
N GLY A 146 4.06 2.89 -17.78
CA GLY A 146 5.30 3.16 -18.51
C GLY A 146 5.23 4.47 -19.31
N ARG A 147 6.35 5.19 -19.33
CA ARG A 147 6.58 6.28 -20.27
C ARG A 147 6.46 5.80 -21.71
#